data_AF-A0A958KPU0-F1
#
_entry.id   AF-A0A958KPU0-F1
#
_cell.length_a   1.000
_cell.length_b   1.000
_cell.length_c   1.000
_cell.angle_alpha   90.00
_cell.angle_beta   90.00
_cell.angle_gamma   90.00
#
_symmetry.space_group_name_H-M   'P 1'
#
loop_
_entity.id
_entity.type
_entity.pdbx_description
1 polymer ?
#
loop_
_entity_poly.entity_id
_entity_poly.type
_entity_poly.pdbx_seq_one_letter_code
_entity_poly.pdbx_strand_id
1 'polypeptide(L)'
;MLAIQQIVSLKIDKLSFGGDGIGRYQNFVVFVPFSAPGDELEVQITESKKTFARGKIIKILKSGLARVSPDCKVFGTCGGCQWQHISYGEQLKQKHLILTEMAQKEGFELPSDIEMIPSKSYEYRNRVQIRAFRDRLGFFQQSSHSVIDIETCPIAQPIINEGIKSLRKKLPVAREKKFEIYKLNDSEIHISENMAHGEELGFSQNNEECNKKLVSSVVEYCSDFTSNSLWDLYCGKGNFSIPLALNLDKKNVIGVEVNANSIREASRKTHEIINLEFVCSDVKPWLNKIPLTQAIVVLDPPRIGCDQDFLTTLLRHPLEGIVYISCNPSVLFRDLKRIQKIRPDLKIQKVKLFDMFPQTYHFEVLVQLGT
;
A
#
# COMPACT_ATOMS: atom_id res chain seq x y z
N MET A 1 20.36 27.88 -8.98
CA MET A 1 18.96 27.44 -8.84
C MET A 1 18.25 27.73 -10.14
N LEU A 2 17.27 26.90 -10.53
CA LEU A 2 16.44 27.19 -11.70
C LEU A 2 15.46 28.32 -11.35
N ALA A 3 15.18 29.20 -12.30
CA ALA A 3 14.21 30.28 -12.06
C ALA A 3 12.79 29.70 -12.05
N ILE A 4 11.95 30.14 -11.11
CA ILE A 4 10.53 29.79 -11.12
C ILE A 4 9.92 30.39 -12.40
N GLN A 5 9.01 29.65 -13.04
CA GLN A 5 8.42 29.92 -14.36
C GLN A 5 9.35 29.70 -15.56
N GLN A 6 10.64 29.40 -15.35
CA GLN A 6 11.54 28.98 -16.43
C GLN A 6 10.97 27.75 -17.13
N ILE A 7 11.01 27.75 -18.47
CA ILE A 7 10.67 26.59 -19.28
C ILE A 7 11.97 25.87 -19.64
N VAL A 8 12.00 24.57 -19.39
CA VAL A 8 13.13 23.69 -19.72
C VAL A 8 12.63 22.51 -20.54
N SER A 9 13.45 22.06 -21.49
CA SER A 9 13.20 20.84 -22.25
C SER A 9 13.99 19.69 -21.63
N LEU A 10 13.32 18.59 -21.33
CA LEU A 10 13.95 17.42 -20.73
C LEU A 10 13.27 16.12 -21.16
N LYS A 11 14.02 15.02 -21.03
CA LYS A 11 13.51 13.67 -21.17
C LYS A 11 13.22 13.07 -19.80
N ILE A 12 12.18 12.26 -19.71
CA ILE A 12 11.82 11.53 -18.50
C ILE A 12 12.47 10.15 -18.54
N ASP A 13 13.26 9.86 -17.52
CA ASP A 13 14.06 8.64 -17.43
C ASP A 13 13.27 7.51 -16.76
N LYS A 14 12.63 7.82 -15.62
CA LYS A 14 11.98 6.86 -14.73
C LYS A 14 10.96 7.54 -13.83
N LEU A 15 10.31 6.78 -12.96
CA LEU A 15 9.35 7.29 -11.98
C LEU A 15 9.95 7.32 -10.56
N SER A 16 9.44 8.23 -9.74
CA SER A 16 9.75 8.33 -8.32
C SER A 16 8.71 7.60 -7.47
N PHE A 17 9.13 7.18 -6.26
CA PHE A 17 8.17 6.88 -5.20
C PHE A 17 7.46 8.18 -4.80
N GLY A 18 6.16 8.27 -5.11
CA GLY A 18 5.39 9.52 -5.06
C GLY A 18 4.64 9.82 -6.36
N GLY A 19 5.01 9.13 -7.45
CA GLY A 19 4.26 9.10 -8.70
C GLY A 19 4.72 10.09 -9.78
N ASP A 20 5.65 10.98 -9.44
CA ASP A 20 6.21 11.94 -10.39
C ASP A 20 7.25 11.26 -11.29
N GLY A 21 7.28 11.63 -12.57
CA GLY A 21 8.41 11.25 -13.44
C GLY A 21 9.64 12.09 -13.12
N ILE A 22 10.80 11.47 -13.30
CA ILE A 22 12.11 12.05 -13.03
C ILE A 22 12.81 12.30 -14.36
N GLY A 23 13.17 13.55 -14.60
CA GLY A 23 14.11 13.92 -15.65
C GLY A 23 15.30 14.69 -15.08
N ARG A 24 16.31 14.90 -15.90
CA ARG A 24 17.48 15.70 -15.54
C ARG A 24 17.63 16.88 -16.49
N TYR A 25 17.94 18.04 -15.91
CA TYR A 25 18.29 19.24 -16.66
C TYR A 25 19.49 19.89 -15.99
N GLN A 26 20.63 19.92 -16.70
CA GLN A 26 21.92 20.29 -16.12
C GLN A 26 22.22 19.45 -14.86
N ASN A 27 22.49 20.09 -13.73
CA ASN A 27 22.78 19.43 -12.46
C ASN A 27 21.53 19.21 -11.58
N PHE A 28 20.32 19.49 -12.09
CA PHE A 28 19.08 19.35 -11.33
C PHE A 28 18.34 18.07 -11.68
N VAL A 29 17.85 17.40 -10.64
CA VAL A 29 16.77 16.41 -10.75
C VAL A 29 15.44 17.17 -10.81
N VAL A 30 14.63 16.92 -11.85
CA VAL A 30 13.35 17.60 -12.04
C VAL A 30 12.23 16.57 -11.91
N PHE A 31 11.33 16.79 -10.96
CA PHE A 31 10.12 15.98 -10.78
C PHE A 31 8.96 16.59 -11.58
N VAL A 32 8.32 15.76 -12.40
CA VAL A 32 7.28 16.18 -13.35
C VAL A 32 6.07 15.26 -13.18
N PRO A 33 5.02 15.69 -12.46
CA PRO A 33 3.78 14.93 -12.32
C PRO A 33 3.15 14.63 -13.70
N PHE A 34 2.48 13.48 -13.81
CA PHE A 34 1.79 13.03 -15.03
C PHE A 34 2.66 12.88 -16.29
N SER A 35 3.97 12.79 -16.10
CA SER A 35 4.90 12.39 -17.15
C SER A 35 5.08 10.86 -17.17
N ALA A 36 5.51 10.30 -18.30
CA ALA A 36 5.80 8.88 -18.46
C ALA A 36 7.26 8.67 -18.88
N PRO A 37 7.90 7.54 -18.50
CA PRO A 37 9.24 7.21 -18.97
C PRO A 37 9.35 7.25 -20.50
N GLY A 38 10.40 7.90 -20.98
CA GLY A 38 10.65 8.11 -22.40
C GLY A 38 9.98 9.33 -23.02
N ASP A 39 9.12 10.05 -22.31
CA ASP A 39 8.59 11.34 -22.81
C ASP A 39 9.70 12.37 -22.97
N GLU A 40 9.58 13.20 -24.01
CA GLU A 40 10.32 14.45 -24.17
C GLU A 40 9.34 15.61 -24.00
N LEU A 41 9.63 16.50 -23.05
CA LEU A 41 8.67 17.48 -22.52
C LEU A 41 9.25 18.89 -22.49
N GLU A 42 8.39 19.90 -22.70
CA GLU A 42 8.61 21.26 -22.19
C GLU A 42 7.96 21.38 -20.82
N VAL A 43 8.77 21.70 -19.83
CA VAL A 43 8.39 21.73 -18.41
C VAL A 43 8.59 23.13 -17.86
N GLN A 44 7.54 23.71 -17.27
CA GLN A 44 7.65 24.96 -16.52
C GLN A 44 7.99 24.66 -15.06
N ILE A 45 9.08 25.23 -14.56
CA ILE A 45 9.52 25.08 -13.17
C ILE A 45 8.54 25.80 -12.24
N THR A 46 8.01 25.06 -11.27
CA THR A 46 7.06 25.56 -10.26
C THR A 46 7.71 25.69 -8.88
N GLU A 47 8.75 24.90 -8.61
CA GLU A 47 9.53 24.95 -7.37
C GLU A 47 11.01 24.67 -7.68
N SER A 48 11.93 25.39 -7.04
CA SER A 48 13.37 25.10 -7.12
C SER A 48 13.98 25.06 -5.72
N LYS A 49 14.79 24.02 -5.46
CA LYS A 49 15.61 23.85 -4.25
C LYS A 49 17.09 23.80 -4.64
N LYS A 50 17.96 23.44 -3.69
CA LYS A 50 19.41 23.39 -3.91
C LYS A 50 19.82 22.41 -5.03
N THR A 51 19.23 21.21 -5.05
CA THR A 51 19.65 20.10 -5.93
C THR A 51 18.52 19.50 -6.77
N PHE A 52 17.27 19.90 -6.51
CA PHE A 52 16.11 19.42 -7.26
C PHE A 52 15.12 20.54 -7.53
N ALA A 53 14.26 20.32 -8.52
CA ALA A 53 13.15 21.18 -8.87
C ALA A 53 11.88 20.35 -9.11
N ARG A 54 10.72 20.99 -9.02
CA ARG A 54 9.45 20.45 -9.50
C ARG A 54 8.97 21.31 -10.66
N GLY A 55 8.30 20.69 -11.61
CA GLY A 55 7.72 21.39 -12.75
C GLY A 55 6.41 20.78 -13.21
N LYS A 56 5.69 21.53 -14.04
CA LYS A 56 4.47 21.07 -14.70
C LYS A 56 4.69 20.98 -16.20
N ILE A 57 4.05 20.02 -16.83
CA ILE A 57 4.09 19.84 -18.29
C ILE A 57 3.37 21.02 -18.94
N ILE A 58 4.06 21.72 -19.85
CA ILE A 58 3.46 22.72 -20.74
C ILE A 58 3.15 22.07 -22.08
N LYS A 59 4.06 21.24 -22.59
CA LYS A 59 3.92 20.55 -23.87
C LYS A 59 4.60 19.20 -23.84
N ILE A 60 3.96 18.19 -24.43
CA ILE A 60 4.60 16.92 -24.76
C ILE A 60 5.17 17.08 -26.17
N LEU A 61 6.50 17.11 -26.29
CA LEU A 61 7.19 17.23 -27.57
C LEU A 61 7.15 15.88 -28.31
N LYS A 62 7.39 14.80 -27.57
CA LYS A 62 7.31 13.42 -28.05
C LYS A 62 6.87 12.50 -26.93
N SER A 63 5.80 11.75 -27.16
CA SER A 63 5.33 10.72 -26.23
C SER A 63 6.28 9.52 -26.20
N GLY A 64 6.63 9.06 -25.00
CA GLY A 64 7.35 7.81 -24.82
C GLY A 64 6.48 6.58 -25.13
N LEU A 65 7.10 5.44 -25.44
CA LEU A 65 6.39 4.18 -25.70
C LEU A 65 5.59 3.66 -24.50
N ALA A 66 5.96 4.09 -23.28
CA ALA A 66 5.24 3.76 -22.06
C ALA A 66 3.93 4.54 -21.91
N ARG A 67 3.73 5.65 -22.64
CA ARG A 67 2.56 6.50 -22.48
C ARG A 67 1.34 5.89 -23.17
N VAL A 68 0.23 5.83 -22.45
CA VAL A 68 -1.08 5.39 -22.94
C VAL A 68 -2.15 6.44 -22.60
N SER A 69 -3.32 6.32 -23.23
CA SER A 69 -4.49 7.12 -22.87
C SER A 69 -5.12 6.58 -21.58
N PRO A 70 -5.42 7.43 -20.58
CA PRO A 70 -6.09 7.00 -19.36
C PRO A 70 -7.59 6.72 -19.61
N ASP A 71 -8.13 5.68 -18.97
CA ASP A 71 -9.56 5.33 -19.10
C ASP A 71 -10.48 6.25 -18.28
N CYS A 72 -9.96 6.88 -17.23
CA CYS A 72 -10.73 7.77 -16.38
C CYS A 72 -10.80 9.19 -16.95
N LYS A 73 -12.02 9.65 -17.24
CA LYS A 73 -12.31 11.01 -17.75
C LYS A 73 -11.82 12.16 -16.85
N VAL A 74 -11.64 11.89 -15.57
CA VAL A 74 -11.18 12.89 -14.58
C VAL A 74 -9.75 12.66 -14.10
N PHE A 75 -9.01 11.76 -14.77
CA PHE A 75 -7.58 11.58 -14.55
C PHE A 75 -6.84 12.90 -14.78
N GLY A 76 -5.77 13.16 -14.03
CA GLY A 76 -5.07 14.45 -14.06
C GLY A 76 -5.61 15.48 -13.06
N THR A 77 -6.89 15.34 -12.66
CA THR A 77 -7.54 16.27 -11.71
C THR A 77 -7.90 15.60 -10.40
N CYS A 78 -8.43 14.37 -10.46
CA CYS A 78 -8.74 13.55 -9.29
C CYS A 78 -7.45 13.18 -8.51
N GLY A 79 -7.49 13.23 -7.18
CA GLY A 79 -6.37 12.85 -6.31
C GLY A 79 -6.08 11.35 -6.20
N GLY A 80 -6.91 10.49 -6.81
CA GLY A 80 -6.87 9.04 -6.60
C GLY A 80 -5.75 8.30 -7.33
N CYS A 81 -5.55 8.59 -8.63
CA CYS A 81 -4.60 7.85 -9.48
C CYS A 81 -3.52 8.78 -10.02
N GLN A 82 -2.31 8.24 -10.20
CA GLN A 82 -1.15 8.99 -10.68
C GLN A 82 -0.63 8.46 -12.02
N TRP A 83 -0.91 7.20 -12.38
CA TRP A 83 -0.23 6.50 -13.48
C TRP A 83 -1.15 5.90 -14.56
N GLN A 84 -2.42 6.31 -14.67
CA GLN A 84 -3.30 5.78 -15.74
C GLN A 84 -2.81 6.09 -17.15
N HIS A 85 -1.97 7.12 -17.31
CA HIS A 85 -1.32 7.46 -18.59
C HIS A 85 -0.05 6.63 -18.86
N ILE A 86 0.24 5.62 -18.05
CA ILE A 86 1.43 4.74 -18.16
C ILE A 86 0.95 3.31 -18.39
N SER A 87 1.51 2.63 -19.39
CA SER A 87 1.16 1.25 -19.71
C SER A 87 1.40 0.35 -18.49
N TYR A 88 0.51 -0.63 -18.29
CA TYR A 88 0.54 -1.43 -17.07
C TYR A 88 1.85 -2.20 -16.89
N GLY A 89 2.39 -2.77 -17.97
CA GLY A 89 3.69 -3.44 -17.94
C GLY A 89 4.82 -2.50 -17.51
N GLU A 90 4.76 -1.21 -17.87
CA GLU A 90 5.74 -0.23 -17.39
C GLU A 90 5.52 0.13 -15.92
N GLN A 91 4.27 0.23 -15.44
CA GLN A 91 3.99 0.47 -14.01
C GLN A 91 4.66 -0.59 -13.12
N LEU A 92 4.55 -1.86 -13.50
CA LEU A 92 5.17 -2.98 -12.77
C LEU A 92 6.70 -2.88 -12.74
N LYS A 93 7.32 -2.59 -13.90
CA LYS A 93 8.77 -2.38 -14.00
C LYS A 93 9.25 -1.22 -13.13
N GLN A 94 8.52 -0.10 -13.14
CA GLN A 94 8.88 1.08 -12.37
C GLN A 94 8.74 0.83 -10.86
N LYS A 95 7.73 0.08 -10.40
CA LYS A 95 7.60 -0.32 -8.98
C LYS A 95 8.79 -1.16 -8.52
N HIS A 96 9.20 -2.13 -9.34
CA HIS A 96 10.40 -2.93 -9.10
C HIS A 96 11.66 -2.05 -9.02
N LEU A 97 11.87 -1.17 -10.00
CA LEU A 97 13.02 -0.27 -10.04
C LEU A 97 13.06 0.67 -8.82
N ILE A 98 11.90 1.20 -8.40
CA ILE A 98 11.80 2.04 -7.22
C ILE A 98 12.29 1.29 -5.97
N LEU A 99 11.85 0.04 -5.76
CA LEU A 99 12.29 -0.75 -4.62
C LEU A 99 13.82 -0.96 -4.65
N THR A 100 14.36 -1.41 -5.77
CA THR A 100 15.79 -1.78 -5.86
C THR A 100 16.71 -0.58 -5.69
N GLU A 101 16.37 0.58 -6.28
CA GLU A 101 17.15 1.80 -6.11
C GLU A 101 17.07 2.33 -4.67
N MET A 102 15.90 2.23 -4.02
CA MET A 102 15.75 2.59 -2.62
C MET A 102 16.57 1.65 -1.72
N ALA A 103 16.57 0.35 -1.99
CA ALA A 103 17.39 -0.62 -1.25
C ALA A 103 18.87 -0.27 -1.36
N GLN A 104 19.36 -0.06 -2.59
CA GLN A 104 20.76 0.29 -2.84
C GLN A 104 21.15 1.59 -2.12
N LYS A 105 20.31 2.62 -2.20
CA LYS A 105 20.54 3.89 -1.50
C LYS A 105 20.60 3.71 0.01
N GLU A 106 19.77 2.84 0.56
CA GLU A 106 19.73 2.55 1.99
C GLU A 106 20.83 1.56 2.42
N GLY A 107 21.58 0.98 1.48
CA GLY A 107 22.69 0.06 1.76
C GLY A 107 22.25 -1.39 1.96
N PHE A 108 21.12 -1.80 1.39
CA PHE A 108 20.64 -3.17 1.39
C PHE A 108 20.96 -3.86 0.08
N GLU A 109 21.46 -5.09 0.18
CA GLU A 109 21.51 -6.04 -0.93
C GLU A 109 20.22 -6.86 -0.90
N LEU A 110 19.44 -6.80 -1.99
CA LEU A 110 18.25 -7.61 -2.16
C LEU A 110 18.58 -8.86 -3.01
N PRO A 111 17.81 -9.95 -2.86
CA PRO A 111 17.89 -11.09 -3.77
C PRO A 111 17.70 -10.67 -5.24
N SER A 112 18.31 -11.39 -6.17
CA SER A 112 18.24 -11.05 -7.61
C SER A 112 16.90 -11.39 -8.27
N ASP A 113 16.12 -12.28 -7.65
CA ASP A 113 14.89 -12.90 -8.17
C ASP A 113 13.63 -12.29 -7.53
N ILE A 114 13.57 -10.96 -7.45
CA ILE A 114 12.39 -10.27 -6.91
C ILE A 114 11.23 -10.36 -7.91
N GLU A 115 10.22 -11.14 -7.56
CA GLU A 115 9.00 -11.25 -8.36
C GLU A 115 8.06 -10.06 -8.10
N MET A 116 7.53 -9.47 -9.18
CA MET A 116 6.48 -8.44 -9.14
C MET A 116 5.13 -9.06 -9.52
N ILE A 117 4.29 -9.34 -8.52
CA ILE A 117 2.98 -9.96 -8.69
C ILE A 117 1.98 -8.95 -9.23
N PRO A 118 1.42 -9.18 -10.44
CA PRO A 118 0.42 -8.29 -11.01
C PRO A 118 -0.97 -8.53 -10.40
N SER A 119 -1.81 -7.51 -10.51
CA SER A 119 -3.26 -7.58 -10.28
C SER A 119 -4.05 -7.10 -11.51
N LYS A 120 -5.39 -7.20 -11.45
CA LYS A 120 -6.28 -6.54 -12.40
C LYS A 120 -6.08 -5.03 -12.33
N SER A 121 -5.78 -4.41 -13.46
CA SER A 121 -5.37 -3.00 -13.53
C SER A 121 -6.52 -2.00 -13.31
N TYR A 122 -7.76 -2.45 -13.47
CA TYR A 122 -9.00 -1.71 -13.23
C TYR A 122 -10.01 -2.59 -12.50
N GLU A 123 -11.09 -2.01 -11.98
CA GLU A 123 -12.17 -2.73 -11.28
C GLU A 123 -11.68 -3.68 -10.17
N TYR A 124 -10.60 -3.32 -9.48
CA TYR A 124 -10.07 -4.14 -8.40
C TYR A 124 -10.58 -3.68 -7.03
N ARG A 125 -10.89 -2.38 -6.90
CA ARG A 125 -11.13 -1.73 -5.63
C ARG A 125 -12.52 -2.05 -5.08
N ASN A 126 -12.55 -2.80 -3.97
CA ASN A 126 -13.76 -3.26 -3.28
C ASN A 126 -14.27 -2.29 -2.18
N ARG A 127 -13.52 -1.21 -1.92
CA ARG A 127 -13.87 -0.19 -0.93
C ARG A 127 -13.38 1.19 -1.36
N VAL A 128 -14.26 2.19 -1.27
CA VAL A 128 -13.95 3.59 -1.56
C VAL A 128 -14.47 4.51 -0.46
N GLN A 129 -13.73 5.58 -0.20
CA GLN A 129 -14.20 6.68 0.62
C GLN A 129 -14.43 7.89 -0.28
N ILE A 130 -15.69 8.32 -0.38
CA ILE A 130 -16.15 9.37 -1.28
C ILE A 130 -16.65 10.57 -0.46
N ARG A 131 -16.53 11.77 -1.02
CA ARG A 131 -16.90 13.05 -0.42
C ARG A 131 -18.10 13.61 -1.15
N ALA A 132 -19.05 14.14 -0.39
CA ALA A 132 -20.15 14.92 -0.90
C ALA A 132 -19.98 16.37 -0.45
N PHE A 133 -20.14 17.31 -1.38
CA PHE A 133 -20.17 18.73 -1.08
C PHE A 133 -21.11 19.43 -2.06
N ARG A 134 -22.19 20.04 -1.53
CA ARG A 134 -23.27 20.61 -2.34
C ARG A 134 -23.90 19.55 -3.25
N ASP A 135 -23.83 19.73 -4.55
CA ASP A 135 -24.32 18.86 -5.61
C ASP A 135 -23.27 17.86 -6.12
N ARG A 136 -22.04 17.93 -5.60
CA ARG A 136 -20.93 17.08 -6.06
C ARG A 136 -20.75 15.87 -5.18
N LEU A 137 -20.50 14.73 -5.82
CA LEU A 137 -20.10 13.47 -5.20
C LEU A 137 -18.87 12.91 -5.90
N GLY A 138 -17.77 12.78 -5.17
CA GLY A 138 -16.55 12.17 -5.69
C GLY A 138 -15.38 12.29 -4.75
N PHE A 139 -14.17 12.38 -5.30
CA PHE A 139 -12.94 12.43 -4.52
C PHE A 139 -12.46 13.87 -4.37
N PHE A 140 -11.46 14.08 -3.51
CA PHE A 140 -10.75 15.34 -3.53
C PHE A 140 -9.89 15.48 -4.79
N GLN A 141 -9.82 16.70 -5.32
CA GLN A 141 -8.87 17.07 -6.35
C GLN A 141 -7.44 16.99 -5.81
N GLN A 142 -6.46 16.89 -6.70
CA GLN A 142 -5.06 16.88 -6.31
C GLN A 142 -4.69 18.12 -5.48
N SER A 143 -4.03 17.88 -4.35
CA SER A 143 -3.52 18.92 -3.45
C SER A 143 -4.60 19.95 -3.04
N SER A 144 -5.85 19.52 -2.90
CA SER A 144 -7.00 20.38 -2.65
C SER A 144 -8.06 19.67 -1.82
N HIS A 145 -8.93 20.43 -1.15
CA HIS A 145 -10.15 19.92 -0.50
C HIS A 145 -11.40 20.10 -1.38
N SER A 146 -11.23 20.52 -2.63
CA SER A 146 -12.32 20.61 -3.60
C SER A 146 -12.75 19.23 -4.07
N VAL A 147 -14.05 18.95 -4.02
CA VAL A 147 -14.62 17.69 -4.53
C VAL A 147 -14.72 17.75 -6.06
N ILE A 148 -14.15 16.76 -6.73
CA ILE A 148 -14.40 16.48 -8.15
C ILE A 148 -15.65 15.62 -8.27
N ASP A 149 -16.58 16.00 -9.13
CA ASP A 149 -17.81 15.25 -9.33
C ASP A 149 -17.56 14.05 -10.25
N ILE A 150 -17.97 12.84 -9.83
CA ILE A 150 -17.78 11.61 -10.60
C ILE A 150 -19.05 10.75 -10.65
N GLU A 151 -19.36 10.20 -11.83
CA GLU A 151 -20.41 9.20 -11.94
C GLU A 151 -19.91 7.79 -11.61
N THR A 152 -18.68 7.49 -12.01
CA THR A 152 -18.02 6.19 -11.81
C THR A 152 -16.53 6.38 -11.62
N CYS A 153 -15.89 5.36 -11.04
CA CYS A 153 -14.45 5.24 -10.88
C CYS A 153 -13.98 3.95 -11.55
N PRO A 154 -13.19 3.99 -12.64
CA PRO A 154 -12.78 2.79 -13.38
C PRO A 154 -11.98 1.77 -12.55
N ILE A 155 -11.25 2.21 -11.52
CA ILE A 155 -10.51 1.29 -10.65
C ILE A 155 -11.41 0.62 -9.58
N ALA A 156 -12.62 1.13 -9.35
CA ALA A 156 -13.59 0.55 -8.43
C ALA A 156 -14.39 -0.57 -9.09
N GLN A 157 -14.68 -1.63 -8.32
CA GLN A 157 -15.52 -2.73 -8.80
C GLN A 157 -16.90 -2.23 -9.26
N PRO A 158 -17.56 -2.90 -10.22
CA PRO A 158 -18.89 -2.53 -10.69
C PRO A 158 -19.90 -2.31 -9.56
N ILE A 159 -19.95 -3.21 -8.58
CA ILE A 159 -20.86 -3.12 -7.42
C ILE A 159 -20.61 -1.86 -6.57
N ILE A 160 -19.36 -1.38 -6.49
CA ILE A 160 -19.02 -0.14 -5.80
C ILE A 160 -19.50 1.07 -6.61
N ASN A 161 -19.36 1.03 -7.93
CA ASN A 161 -19.89 2.06 -8.82
C ASN A 161 -21.43 2.13 -8.76
N GLU A 162 -22.12 1.00 -8.57
CA GLU A 162 -23.57 0.98 -8.27
C GLU A 162 -23.88 1.68 -6.94
N GLY A 163 -23.06 1.47 -5.92
CA GLY A 163 -23.14 2.20 -4.65
C GLY A 163 -23.01 3.71 -4.83
N ILE A 164 -22.03 4.16 -5.62
CA ILE A 164 -21.83 5.59 -5.94
C ILE A 164 -23.08 6.16 -6.64
N LYS A 165 -23.63 5.44 -7.63
CA LYS A 165 -24.85 5.87 -8.35
C LYS A 165 -26.07 5.90 -7.44
N SER A 166 -26.23 4.90 -6.57
CA SER A 166 -27.32 4.82 -5.59
C SER A 166 -27.26 5.99 -4.60
N LEU A 167 -26.06 6.27 -4.08
CA LEU A 167 -25.82 7.40 -3.19
C LEU A 167 -26.12 8.73 -3.88
N ARG A 168 -25.68 8.91 -5.13
CA ARG A 168 -25.96 10.11 -5.95
C ARG A 168 -27.45 10.40 -6.07
N LYS A 169 -28.30 9.39 -6.29
CA LYS A 169 -29.76 9.56 -6.37
C LYS A 169 -30.40 10.01 -5.05
N LYS A 170 -29.78 9.64 -3.92
CA LYS A 170 -30.29 9.92 -2.58
C LYS A 170 -29.70 11.18 -1.95
N LEU A 171 -28.66 11.76 -2.55
CA LEU A 171 -27.92 12.88 -1.97
C LEU A 171 -28.82 14.11 -1.87
N PRO A 172 -29.24 14.51 -0.65
CA PRO A 172 -29.86 15.81 -0.48
C PRO A 172 -28.80 16.87 -0.79
N VAL A 173 -29.21 18.01 -1.37
CA VAL A 173 -28.36 19.20 -1.50
C VAL A 173 -27.96 19.62 -0.08
N ALA A 174 -26.80 19.16 0.40
CA ALA A 174 -26.44 19.24 1.82
C ALA A 174 -24.94 19.53 2.03
N ARG A 175 -24.62 19.89 3.28
CA ARG A 175 -23.29 20.22 3.80
C ARG A 175 -22.29 19.09 3.55
N GLU A 176 -21.00 19.40 3.69
CA GLU A 176 -19.90 18.45 3.51
C GLU A 176 -20.15 17.13 4.28
N LYS A 177 -20.13 16.01 3.56
CA LYS A 177 -20.27 14.66 4.12
C LYS A 177 -19.21 13.73 3.55
N LYS A 178 -18.87 12.71 4.34
CA LYS A 178 -17.97 11.62 3.94
C LYS A 178 -18.76 10.33 3.95
N PHE A 179 -18.62 9.53 2.90
CA PHE A 179 -19.23 8.21 2.82
C PHE A 179 -18.16 7.16 2.57
N GLU A 180 -18.28 6.02 3.23
CA GLU A 180 -17.50 4.82 2.91
C GLU A 180 -18.44 3.80 2.26
N ILE A 181 -18.08 3.35 1.07
CA ILE A 181 -18.80 2.31 0.32
C ILE A 181 -17.88 1.11 0.26
N TYR A 182 -18.33 -0.03 0.74
CA TYR A 182 -17.55 -1.27 0.68
C TYR A 182 -18.41 -2.47 0.30
N LYS A 183 -17.78 -3.42 -0.38
CA LYS A 183 -18.37 -4.70 -0.78
C LYS A 183 -18.46 -5.64 0.44
N LEU A 184 -19.63 -6.20 0.67
CA LEU A 184 -19.86 -7.27 1.65
C LEU A 184 -19.69 -8.64 1.00
N ASN A 185 -20.28 -8.80 -0.19
CA ASN A 185 -20.22 -9.97 -1.05
C ASN A 185 -20.47 -9.56 -2.51
N ASP A 186 -20.57 -10.50 -3.44
CA ASP A 186 -20.73 -10.20 -4.87
C ASP A 186 -22.04 -9.49 -5.24
N SER A 187 -23.01 -9.42 -4.33
CA SER A 187 -24.33 -8.81 -4.57
C SER A 187 -24.68 -7.68 -3.59
N GLU A 188 -23.91 -7.50 -2.52
CA GLU A 188 -24.23 -6.56 -1.45
C GLU A 188 -23.08 -5.61 -1.16
N ILE A 189 -23.46 -4.36 -0.89
CA ILE A 189 -22.58 -3.30 -0.40
C ILE A 189 -23.15 -2.73 0.88
N HIS A 190 -22.26 -2.14 1.67
CA HIS A 190 -22.64 -1.28 2.77
C HIS A 190 -22.18 0.13 2.48
N ILE A 191 -22.95 1.10 2.98
CA ILE A 191 -22.63 2.52 2.91
C ILE A 191 -22.74 3.08 4.31
N SER A 192 -21.64 3.60 4.85
CA SER A 192 -21.61 4.31 6.13
C SER A 192 -21.34 5.80 5.91
N GLU A 193 -21.93 6.64 6.77
CA GLU A 193 -21.79 8.11 6.72
C GLU A 193 -20.91 8.60 7.88
N ASN A 194 -20.00 9.53 7.57
CA ASN A 194 -19.11 10.26 8.48
C ASN A 194 -18.13 9.43 9.34
N MET A 195 -18.12 8.10 9.18
CA MET A 195 -17.17 7.19 9.82
C MET A 195 -15.74 7.35 9.26
N ALA A 196 -14.73 7.29 10.12
CA ALA A 196 -13.32 7.11 9.73
C ALA A 196 -13.14 5.80 8.95
N HIS A 197 -12.07 5.74 8.16
CA HIS A 197 -11.83 4.61 7.26
C HIS A 197 -11.67 3.32 8.07
N GLY A 198 -12.53 2.32 7.83
CA GLY A 198 -12.50 1.06 8.58
C GLY A 198 -12.90 1.16 10.05
N GLU A 199 -13.61 2.22 10.47
CA GLU A 199 -14.02 2.40 11.87
C GLU A 199 -15.13 1.42 12.30
N GLU A 200 -16.07 1.11 11.41
CA GLU A 200 -17.23 0.25 11.73
C GLU A 200 -16.90 -1.24 11.58
N LEU A 201 -16.30 -1.61 10.45
CA LEU A 201 -15.95 -2.99 10.09
C LEU A 201 -14.44 -3.23 10.01
N GLY A 202 -13.58 -2.46 10.69
CA GLY A 202 -12.13 -2.68 10.60
C GLY A 202 -11.53 -2.48 9.19
N PHE A 203 -10.20 -2.58 9.13
CA PHE A 203 -9.46 -2.53 7.87
C PHE A 203 -9.58 -3.86 7.10
N SER A 204 -9.70 -3.75 5.78
CA SER A 204 -9.60 -4.87 4.85
C SER A 204 -8.82 -4.41 3.63
N GLN A 205 -8.07 -5.32 3.01
CA GLN A 205 -7.34 -5.00 1.79
C GLN A 205 -8.31 -4.58 0.68
N ASN A 206 -7.93 -3.51 -0.04
CA ASN A 206 -8.78 -2.88 -1.05
C ASN A 206 -8.88 -3.70 -2.35
N ASN A 207 -8.01 -4.69 -2.52
CA ASN A 207 -7.89 -5.52 -3.72
C ASN A 207 -7.88 -6.99 -3.32
N GLU A 208 -9.06 -7.62 -3.34
CA GLU A 208 -9.26 -9.02 -2.91
C GLU A 208 -8.39 -10.01 -3.70
N GLU A 209 -8.28 -9.83 -5.02
CA GLU A 209 -7.52 -10.74 -5.88
C GLU A 209 -6.03 -10.70 -5.55
N CYS A 210 -5.47 -9.49 -5.41
CA CYS A 210 -4.07 -9.32 -5.05
C CYS A 210 -3.80 -9.78 -3.60
N ASN A 211 -4.72 -9.49 -2.68
CA ASN A 211 -4.62 -9.94 -1.29
C ASN A 211 -4.58 -11.47 -1.16
N LYS A 212 -5.36 -12.21 -1.95
CA LYS A 212 -5.26 -13.69 -1.97
C LYS A 212 -3.83 -14.16 -2.30
N LYS A 213 -3.20 -13.55 -3.30
CA LYS A 213 -1.81 -13.86 -3.70
C LYS A 213 -0.81 -13.47 -2.60
N LEU A 214 -1.02 -12.33 -1.93
CA LEU A 214 -0.22 -11.88 -0.80
C LEU A 214 -0.32 -12.86 0.37
N VAL A 215 -1.54 -13.25 0.76
CA VAL A 215 -1.80 -14.23 1.82
C VAL A 215 -1.12 -15.56 1.52
N SER A 216 -1.27 -16.10 0.30
CA SER A 216 -0.58 -17.33 -0.10
C SER A 216 0.94 -17.22 0.01
N SER A 217 1.52 -16.06 -0.35
CA SER A 217 2.96 -15.84 -0.25
C SER A 217 3.45 -15.66 1.20
N VAL A 218 2.62 -15.10 2.08
CA VAL A 218 2.92 -15.03 3.52
C VAL A 218 2.95 -16.43 4.12
N VAL A 219 1.99 -17.29 3.76
CA VAL A 219 1.99 -18.71 4.16
C VAL A 219 3.23 -19.43 3.63
N GLU A 220 3.56 -19.24 2.35
CA GLU A 220 4.78 -19.78 1.72
C GLU A 220 6.04 -19.37 2.49
N TYR A 221 6.22 -18.07 2.78
CA TYR A 221 7.39 -17.58 3.50
C TYR A 221 7.42 -18.05 4.97
N CYS A 222 6.27 -18.21 5.62
CA CYS A 222 6.23 -18.76 6.98
C CYS A 222 6.53 -20.27 7.01
N SER A 223 6.31 -20.99 5.89
CA SER A 223 6.54 -22.43 5.79
C SER A 223 8.01 -22.83 5.78
N ASP A 224 8.92 -21.90 5.43
CA ASP A 224 10.36 -22.12 5.47
C ASP A 224 10.92 -22.25 6.90
N PHE A 225 10.15 -21.82 7.90
CA PHE A 225 10.54 -21.82 9.30
C PHE A 225 9.87 -22.97 10.07
N THR A 226 10.55 -23.45 11.10
CA THR A 226 10.21 -24.68 11.82
C THR A 226 9.58 -24.44 13.18
N SER A 227 9.66 -23.22 13.74
CA SER A 227 9.11 -22.92 15.07
C SER A 227 7.62 -23.25 15.12
N ASN A 228 7.22 -23.80 16.26
CA ASN A 228 5.86 -24.14 16.59
C ASN A 228 4.99 -22.93 16.94
N SER A 229 5.61 -21.79 17.28
CA SER A 229 4.93 -20.55 17.66
C SER A 229 5.00 -19.56 16.51
N LEU A 230 3.84 -19.03 16.11
CA LEU A 230 3.73 -18.00 15.08
C LEU A 230 2.87 -16.85 15.61
N TRP A 231 3.36 -15.61 15.46
CA TRP A 231 2.65 -14.41 15.89
C TRP A 231 2.31 -13.53 14.69
N ASP A 232 1.04 -13.25 14.49
CA ASP A 232 0.55 -12.26 13.53
C ASP A 232 0.26 -10.96 14.29
N LEU A 233 1.18 -10.00 14.17
CA LEU A 233 1.11 -8.73 14.88
C LEU A 233 0.38 -7.71 14.02
N TYR A 234 -0.59 -7.00 14.61
CA TYR A 234 -1.55 -6.13 13.90
C TYR A 234 -2.48 -6.95 12.99
N CYS A 235 -2.97 -8.10 13.49
CA CYS A 235 -3.63 -9.11 12.67
C CYS A 235 -4.98 -8.67 12.08
N GLY A 236 -5.56 -7.55 12.56
CA GLY A 236 -6.91 -7.12 12.18
C GLY A 236 -7.93 -8.23 12.41
N LYS A 237 -8.63 -8.63 11.34
CA LYS A 237 -9.64 -9.71 11.37
C LYS A 237 -9.07 -11.11 11.10
N GLY A 238 -7.75 -11.27 11.20
CA GLY A 238 -7.06 -12.53 10.92
C GLY A 238 -6.84 -12.79 9.43
N ASN A 239 -6.53 -11.75 8.64
CA ASN A 239 -6.24 -11.88 7.21
C ASN A 239 -5.10 -12.87 6.94
N PHE A 240 -4.09 -12.89 7.81
CA PHE A 240 -2.98 -13.84 7.75
C PHE A 240 -3.10 -14.94 8.81
N SER A 241 -3.49 -14.61 10.04
CA SER A 241 -3.57 -15.60 11.14
C SER A 241 -4.41 -16.82 10.80
N ILE A 242 -5.56 -16.64 10.13
CA ILE A 242 -6.46 -17.75 9.77
C ILE A 242 -5.82 -18.68 8.73
N PRO A 243 -5.38 -18.19 7.55
CA PRO A 243 -4.62 -19.01 6.61
C PRO A 243 -3.40 -19.69 7.21
N LEU A 244 -2.64 -19.00 8.07
CA LEU A 244 -1.46 -19.57 8.71
C LEU A 244 -1.81 -20.74 9.63
N ALA A 245 -2.87 -20.62 10.43
CA ALA A 245 -3.35 -21.69 11.30
C ALA A 245 -3.90 -22.91 10.53
N LEU A 246 -4.54 -22.67 9.38
CA LEU A 246 -5.15 -23.72 8.56
C LEU A 246 -4.17 -24.45 7.63
N ASN A 247 -3.13 -23.77 7.15
CA ASN A 247 -2.25 -24.31 6.09
C ASN A 247 -0.87 -24.72 6.59
N LEU A 248 -0.49 -24.34 7.81
CA LEU A 248 0.80 -24.72 8.40
C LEU A 248 0.60 -25.62 9.60
N ASP A 249 1.47 -26.61 9.75
CA ASP A 249 1.53 -27.46 10.95
C ASP A 249 2.22 -26.71 12.10
N LYS A 250 1.51 -25.71 12.65
CA LYS A 250 1.95 -24.89 13.79
C LYS A 250 1.10 -25.21 15.01
N LYS A 251 1.76 -25.42 16.16
CA LYS A 251 1.07 -25.74 17.42
C LYS A 251 0.37 -24.53 18.02
N ASN A 252 0.87 -23.33 17.77
CA ASN A 252 0.35 -22.11 18.37
C ASN A 252 0.47 -20.91 17.42
N VAL A 253 -0.65 -20.47 16.85
CA VAL A 253 -0.77 -19.24 16.08
C VAL A 253 -1.50 -18.20 16.92
N ILE A 254 -0.87 -17.04 17.14
CA ILE A 254 -1.47 -15.95 17.92
C ILE A 254 -1.62 -14.71 17.05
N GLY A 255 -2.85 -14.24 16.86
CA GLY A 255 -3.14 -12.93 16.28
C GLY A 255 -3.30 -11.88 17.37
N VAL A 256 -2.58 -10.76 17.28
CA VAL A 256 -2.65 -9.64 18.24
C VAL A 256 -3.14 -8.38 17.56
N GLU A 257 -4.23 -7.81 18.07
CA GLU A 257 -4.88 -6.61 17.53
C GLU A 257 -5.50 -5.76 18.66
N VAL A 258 -5.45 -4.43 18.55
CA VAL A 258 -5.99 -3.51 19.55
C VAL A 258 -7.49 -3.28 19.38
N ASN A 259 -8.00 -3.43 18.15
CA ASN A 259 -9.41 -3.26 17.81
C ASN A 259 -10.26 -4.47 18.25
N ALA A 260 -11.03 -4.28 19.31
CA ALA A 260 -11.91 -5.31 19.86
C ALA A 260 -12.99 -5.81 18.88
N ASN A 261 -13.45 -4.98 17.93
CA ASN A 261 -14.44 -5.41 16.93
C ASN A 261 -13.82 -6.35 15.91
N SER A 262 -12.60 -6.06 15.45
CA SER A 262 -11.83 -6.94 14.55
C SER A 262 -11.60 -8.32 15.19
N ILE A 263 -11.17 -8.36 16.45
CA ILE A 263 -10.99 -9.60 17.22
C ILE A 263 -12.31 -10.34 17.36
N ARG A 264 -13.40 -9.67 17.75
CA ARG A 264 -14.73 -10.29 17.90
C ARG A 264 -15.21 -10.93 16.60
N GLU A 265 -15.01 -10.26 15.47
CA GLU A 265 -15.34 -10.82 14.16
C GLU A 265 -14.46 -12.02 13.80
N ALA A 266 -13.15 -11.93 14.05
CA ALA A 266 -12.21 -13.03 13.78
C ALA A 266 -12.55 -14.26 14.61
N SER A 267 -12.72 -14.12 15.93
CA SER A 267 -13.04 -15.22 16.85
C SER A 267 -14.36 -15.91 16.53
N ARG A 268 -15.39 -15.16 16.11
CA ARG A 268 -16.68 -15.76 15.70
C ARG A 268 -16.53 -16.74 14.54
N LYS A 269 -15.65 -16.44 13.59
CA LYS A 269 -15.42 -17.25 12.38
C LYS A 269 -14.49 -18.43 12.59
N THR A 270 -13.79 -18.49 13.71
CA THR A 270 -12.61 -19.35 13.91
C THR A 270 -12.68 -20.23 15.15
N HIS A 271 -13.85 -20.34 15.78
CA HIS A 271 -14.05 -21.10 17.02
C HIS A 271 -13.71 -22.60 16.92
N GLU A 272 -13.66 -23.15 15.71
CA GLU A 272 -13.27 -24.55 15.45
C GLU A 272 -11.76 -24.73 15.20
N ILE A 273 -11.00 -23.64 15.07
CA ILE A 273 -9.56 -23.67 14.79
C ILE A 273 -8.80 -23.69 16.12
N ILE A 274 -8.44 -24.89 16.57
CA ILE A 274 -7.91 -25.13 17.93
C ILE A 274 -6.50 -24.58 18.18
N ASN A 275 -5.69 -24.38 17.13
CA ASN A 275 -4.32 -23.89 17.22
C ASN A 275 -4.22 -22.37 17.02
N LEU A 276 -5.35 -21.65 16.96
CA LEU A 276 -5.41 -20.22 16.72
C LEU A 276 -6.03 -19.48 17.91
N GLU A 277 -5.27 -18.55 18.47
CA GLU A 277 -5.72 -17.64 19.51
C GLU A 277 -5.70 -16.19 19.00
N PHE A 278 -6.72 -15.42 19.38
CA PHE A 278 -6.77 -13.98 19.13
C PHE A 278 -6.72 -13.21 20.44
N VAL A 279 -5.77 -12.28 20.55
CA VAL A 279 -5.55 -11.45 21.74
C VAL A 279 -5.88 -9.99 21.44
N CYS A 280 -6.87 -9.45 22.16
CA CYS A 280 -7.21 -8.04 22.09
C CYS A 280 -6.27 -7.21 22.99
N SER A 281 -5.17 -6.71 22.43
CA SER A 281 -4.17 -5.92 23.17
C SER A 281 -3.37 -5.03 22.22
N ASP A 282 -2.79 -3.97 22.78
CA ASP A 282 -1.61 -3.36 22.16
C ASP A 282 -0.47 -4.39 22.16
N VAL A 283 0.27 -4.45 21.07
CA VAL A 283 1.29 -5.48 20.85
C VAL A 283 2.46 -5.35 21.84
N LYS A 284 2.89 -4.13 22.18
CA LYS A 284 4.06 -3.93 23.06
C LYS A 284 3.78 -4.37 24.51
N PRO A 285 2.66 -4.00 25.15
CA PRO A 285 2.27 -4.56 26.45
C PRO A 285 2.09 -6.07 26.43
N TRP A 286 1.60 -6.65 25.33
CA TRP A 286 1.46 -8.10 25.21
C TRP A 286 2.83 -8.80 25.16
N LEU A 287 3.76 -8.32 24.33
CA LEU A 287 5.14 -8.85 24.25
C LEU A 287 5.85 -8.84 25.61
N ASN A 288 5.65 -7.80 26.43
CA ASN A 288 6.26 -7.72 27.75
C ASN A 288 5.68 -8.69 28.79
N LYS A 289 4.49 -9.26 28.54
CA LYS A 289 3.81 -10.18 29.47
C LYS A 289 4.09 -11.65 29.16
N ILE A 290 4.36 -11.97 27.89
CA ILE A 290 4.64 -13.34 27.47
C ILE A 290 6.09 -13.73 27.79
N PRO A 291 6.39 -15.02 28.04
CA PRO A 291 7.75 -15.47 28.24
C PRO A 291 8.59 -15.28 26.96
N LEU A 292 9.92 -15.35 27.09
CA LEU A 292 10.80 -15.44 25.93
C LEU A 292 10.51 -16.76 25.20
N THR A 293 10.13 -16.65 23.92
CA THR A 293 9.62 -17.76 23.11
C THR A 293 10.22 -17.64 21.73
N GLN A 294 10.74 -18.74 21.21
CA GLN A 294 11.17 -18.81 19.82
C GLN A 294 9.94 -18.80 18.92
N ALA A 295 9.85 -17.83 18.02
CA ALA A 295 8.66 -17.61 17.20
C ALA A 295 9.00 -17.15 15.79
N ILE A 296 8.06 -17.41 14.88
CA ILE A 296 7.95 -16.76 13.57
C ILE A 296 7.03 -15.55 13.74
N VAL A 297 7.37 -14.41 13.17
CA VAL A 297 6.56 -13.19 13.29
C VAL A 297 6.10 -12.74 11.92
N VAL A 298 4.79 -12.61 11.73
CA VAL A 298 4.20 -11.85 10.63
C VAL A 298 3.93 -10.43 11.12
N LEU A 299 4.39 -9.44 10.36
CA LEU A 299 4.35 -8.04 10.75
C LEU A 299 3.80 -7.19 9.60
N ASP A 300 2.56 -6.71 9.75
CA ASP A 300 1.89 -5.78 8.83
C ASP A 300 1.57 -4.46 9.54
N PRO A 301 2.58 -3.61 9.80
CA PRO A 301 2.41 -2.41 10.60
C PRO A 301 1.71 -1.29 9.81
N PRO A 302 1.19 -0.25 10.49
CA PRO A 302 0.62 0.92 9.82
C PRO A 302 1.65 1.63 8.94
N ARG A 303 1.20 2.56 8.08
CA ARG A 303 2.05 3.32 7.13
C ARG A 303 3.28 4.02 7.73
N ILE A 304 3.23 4.33 9.02
CA ILE A 304 4.34 4.97 9.76
C ILE A 304 5.44 3.97 10.17
N GLY A 305 5.17 2.68 10.02
CA GLY A 305 6.04 1.55 10.36
C GLY A 305 6.03 1.22 11.84
N CYS A 306 7.08 0.52 12.26
CA CYS A 306 7.29 0.13 13.64
C CYS A 306 8.04 1.22 14.43
N ASP A 307 7.59 1.45 15.66
CA ASP A 307 8.35 2.30 16.58
C ASP A 307 9.61 1.57 17.09
N GLN A 308 10.62 2.34 17.51
CA GLN A 308 11.92 1.79 17.92
C GLN A 308 11.81 0.92 19.19
N ASP A 309 10.96 1.31 20.14
CA ASP A 309 10.81 0.61 21.41
C ASP A 309 10.09 -0.73 21.23
N PHE A 310 9.12 -0.78 20.33
CA PHE A 310 8.41 -1.96 19.87
C PHE A 310 9.39 -2.94 19.27
N LEU A 311 10.21 -2.51 18.29
CA LEU A 311 11.22 -3.40 17.69
C LEU A 311 12.22 -3.90 18.75
N THR A 312 12.64 -3.02 19.66
CA THR A 312 13.52 -3.42 20.77
C THR A 312 12.86 -4.44 21.69
N THR A 313 11.56 -4.33 21.94
CA THR A 313 10.81 -5.27 22.77
C THR A 313 10.63 -6.61 22.05
N LEU A 314 10.19 -6.57 20.78
CA LEU A 314 9.98 -7.74 19.93
C LEU A 314 11.26 -8.56 19.75
N LEU A 315 12.39 -7.91 19.47
CA LEU A 315 13.66 -8.57 19.15
C LEU A 315 14.40 -9.11 20.39
N ARG A 316 13.85 -8.93 21.61
CA ARG A 316 14.31 -9.67 22.81
C ARG A 316 13.93 -11.15 22.73
N HIS A 317 12.84 -11.47 22.04
CA HIS A 317 12.45 -12.86 21.81
C HIS A 317 13.41 -13.51 20.81
N PRO A 318 13.74 -14.81 20.98
CA PRO A 318 14.62 -15.53 20.07
C PRO A 318 13.88 -15.87 18.76
N LEU A 319 13.56 -14.86 17.96
CA LEU A 319 12.84 -15.04 16.69
C LEU A 319 13.68 -15.86 15.70
N GLU A 320 13.04 -16.87 15.10
CA GLU A 320 13.61 -17.66 14.00
C GLU A 320 13.50 -16.90 12.67
N GLY A 321 12.40 -16.17 12.49
CA GLY A 321 12.19 -15.38 11.29
C GLY A 321 11.10 -14.31 11.43
N ILE A 322 11.15 -13.32 10.54
CA ILE A 322 10.16 -12.25 10.43
C ILE A 322 9.70 -12.17 8.98
N VAL A 323 8.39 -12.26 8.75
CA VAL A 323 7.74 -11.98 7.47
C VAL A 323 7.10 -10.60 7.57
N TYR A 324 7.74 -9.60 6.97
CA TYR A 324 7.35 -8.19 7.04
C TYR A 324 6.60 -7.77 5.78
N ILE A 325 5.40 -7.20 5.94
CA ILE A 325 4.58 -6.60 4.88
C ILE A 325 4.65 -5.08 5.01
N SER A 326 4.86 -4.37 3.90
CA SER A 326 4.87 -2.90 3.90
C SER A 326 4.38 -2.29 2.60
N CYS A 327 3.48 -1.31 2.73
CA CYS A 327 3.03 -0.46 1.63
C CYS A 327 3.94 0.76 1.38
N ASN A 328 5.01 0.92 2.16
CA ASN A 328 5.94 2.04 2.08
C ASN A 328 7.40 1.57 2.18
N PRO A 329 8.12 1.49 1.04
CA PRO A 329 9.51 1.05 1.01
C PRO A 329 10.46 1.91 1.85
N SER A 330 10.24 3.23 1.94
CA SER A 330 11.11 4.11 2.74
C SER A 330 11.03 3.79 4.22
N VAL A 331 9.83 3.48 4.70
CA VAL A 331 9.58 3.10 6.10
C VAL A 331 10.07 1.68 6.35
N LEU A 332 9.86 0.76 5.40
CA LEU A 332 10.40 -0.60 5.43
C LEU A 332 11.92 -0.57 5.65
N PHE A 333 12.69 0.11 4.79
CA PHE A 333 14.16 0.12 4.93
C PHE A 333 14.64 0.78 6.23
N ARG A 334 13.93 1.80 6.73
CA ARG A 334 14.20 2.37 8.06
C ARG A 334 14.06 1.30 9.15
N ASP A 335 12.98 0.53 9.11
CA ASP A 335 12.71 -0.49 10.13
C ASP A 335 13.63 -1.71 9.98
N LEU A 336 13.96 -2.13 8.75
CA LEU A 336 14.98 -3.15 8.48
C LEU A 336 16.35 -2.74 9.04
N LYS A 337 16.76 -1.45 8.94
CA LYS A 337 18.01 -0.97 9.54
C LYS A 337 18.01 -1.12 11.05
N ARG A 338 16.87 -0.81 11.68
CA ARG A 338 16.70 -0.94 13.13
C ARG A 338 16.75 -2.42 13.55
N ILE A 339 16.10 -3.29 12.80
CA ILE A 339 16.13 -4.75 13.03
C ILE A 339 17.56 -5.25 12.91
N GLN A 340 18.26 -5.00 11.79
CA GLN A 340 19.64 -5.45 11.59
C GLN A 340 20.63 -4.88 12.61
N LYS A 341 20.38 -3.68 13.13
CA LYS A 341 21.20 -3.09 14.21
C LYS A 341 21.07 -3.87 15.52
N ILE A 342 19.88 -4.41 15.82
CA ILE A 342 19.60 -5.15 17.06
C ILE A 342 19.89 -6.65 16.91
N ARG A 343 19.53 -7.23 15.74
CA ARG A 343 19.68 -8.63 15.36
C ARG A 343 20.39 -8.71 14.00
N PRO A 344 21.72 -8.55 13.95
CA PRO A 344 22.47 -8.58 12.70
C PRO A 344 22.47 -9.95 12.02
N ASP A 345 22.12 -11.00 12.74
CA ASP A 345 21.89 -12.36 12.25
C ASP A 345 20.63 -12.47 11.37
N LEU A 346 19.59 -11.67 11.61
CA LEU A 346 18.41 -11.66 10.75
C LEU A 346 18.71 -10.95 9.42
N LYS A 347 18.87 -11.73 8.35
CA LYS A 347 19.15 -11.26 6.98
C LYS A 347 17.92 -11.36 6.09
N ILE A 348 17.86 -10.50 5.08
CA ILE A 348 16.86 -10.59 4.02
C ILE A 348 17.14 -11.86 3.22
N GLN A 349 16.17 -12.78 3.19
CA GLN A 349 16.26 -14.04 2.45
C GLN A 349 15.44 -14.00 1.17
N LYS A 350 14.21 -13.49 1.25
CA LYS A 350 13.28 -13.43 0.12
C LYS A 350 12.57 -12.08 0.09
N VAL A 351 12.28 -11.60 -1.12
CA VAL A 351 11.51 -10.38 -1.35
C VAL A 351 10.53 -10.62 -2.50
N LYS A 352 9.28 -10.21 -2.32
CA LYS A 352 8.24 -10.24 -3.35
C LYS A 352 7.47 -8.92 -3.33
N LEU A 353 7.09 -8.43 -4.50
CA LEU A 353 6.32 -7.21 -4.68
C LEU A 353 4.91 -7.54 -5.15
N PHE A 354 3.93 -6.74 -4.74
CA PHE A 354 2.54 -6.92 -5.16
C PHE A 354 1.98 -5.60 -5.66
N ASP A 355 1.40 -5.61 -6.86
CA ASP A 355 0.61 -4.48 -7.32
C ASP A 355 -0.78 -4.48 -6.67
N MET A 356 -0.84 -4.14 -5.39
CA MET A 356 -2.09 -4.01 -4.63
C MET A 356 -2.92 -2.82 -5.12
N PHE A 357 -2.27 -1.80 -5.70
CA PHE A 357 -2.90 -0.55 -6.13
C PHE A 357 -2.48 -0.14 -7.56
N PRO A 358 -2.92 -0.89 -8.59
CA PRO A 358 -2.68 -0.51 -9.98
C PRO A 358 -3.18 0.91 -10.28
N GLN A 359 -2.57 1.57 -11.27
CA GLN A 359 -2.79 2.98 -11.64
C GLN A 359 -2.29 4.01 -10.62
N THR A 360 -1.66 3.56 -9.54
CA THR A 360 -1.02 4.39 -8.53
C THR A 360 0.43 4.00 -8.35
N TYR A 361 1.22 4.86 -7.70
CA TYR A 361 2.59 4.54 -7.34
C TYR A 361 2.71 3.57 -6.14
N HIS A 362 1.60 3.27 -5.46
CA HIS A 362 1.61 2.38 -4.30
C HIS A 362 1.76 0.91 -4.72
N PHE A 363 2.48 0.16 -3.91
CA PHE A 363 2.65 -1.29 -4.01
C PHE A 363 3.00 -1.85 -2.64
N GLU A 364 2.75 -3.14 -2.44
CA GLU A 364 3.13 -3.84 -1.22
C GLU A 364 4.47 -4.55 -1.44
N VAL A 365 5.29 -4.58 -0.39
CA VAL A 365 6.55 -5.32 -0.32
C VAL A 365 6.41 -6.37 0.76
N LEU A 366 6.69 -7.62 0.41
CA LEU A 366 6.81 -8.74 1.34
C LEU A 366 8.29 -9.08 1.48
N VAL A 367 8.81 -9.05 2.70
CA VAL A 367 10.20 -9.39 3.01
C VAL A 367 10.24 -10.53 4.02
N GLN A 368 11.00 -11.57 3.74
CA GLN A 368 11.36 -12.60 4.72
C GLN A 368 12.74 -12.29 5.29
N LEU A 369 12.82 -12.21 6.61
CA LEU A 369 14.06 -12.18 7.38
C LEU A 369 14.25 -13.52 8.08
N GLY A 370 15.43 -14.10 7.98
CA GLY A 370 15.81 -15.35 8.64
C GLY A 370 17.25 -15.29 9.17
N THR A 371 17.53 -16.08 10.19
CA THR A 371 18.86 -16.21 10.84
C THR A 371 19.84 -17.05 10.05
#